data_AF-A0A8J6NIM1-F1
#
_entry.id   AF-A0A8J6NIM1-F1
#
_cell.length_a   1.000
_cell.length_b   1.000
_cell.length_c   1.000
_cell.angle_alpha   90.00
_cell.angle_beta   90.00
_cell.angle_gamma   90.00
#
_symmetry.space_group_name_H-M   'P 1'
#
loop_
_entity.id
_entity.type
_entity.pdbx_description
1 polymer ?
#
loop_
_entity_poly.entity_id
_entity_poly.type
_entity_poly.pdbx_seq_one_letter_code
_entity_poly.pdbx_strand_id
1 'polypeptide(L)'
;MEIFPLVKEHVHGSAIVELPNGDLLAAWFQGSGERWADDVLIMGARLQAGKGKWSKPFVMADVPGFPDINPILFIDPQNRLWLMWYTVIANQWETSLLKYRISTD
;
A
#
# COMPACT_ATOMS: atom_id res chain seq x y z
N MET A 1 -16.21 -8.40 7.37
CA MET A 1 -14.95 -8.19 8.11
C MET A 1 -14.32 -6.94 7.55
N GLU A 2 -14.23 -5.88 8.36
CA GLU A 2 -13.59 -4.63 7.97
C GLU A 2 -12.09 -4.71 8.23
N ILE A 3 -11.27 -4.02 7.41
CA ILE A 3 -9.81 -3.93 7.63
C ILE A 3 -9.52 -2.90 8.73
N PHE A 4 -10.21 -1.75 8.69
CA PHE A 4 -10.13 -0.66 9.66
C PHE A 4 -11.46 0.10 9.69
N PRO A 5 -11.79 0.81 10.78
CA PRO A 5 -13.00 1.62 10.86
C PRO A 5 -12.97 2.81 9.90
N LEU A 6 -14.11 3.47 9.69
CA LEU A 6 -14.16 4.70 8.89
C LEU A 6 -13.16 5.75 9.38
N VAL A 7 -12.35 6.26 8.47
CA VAL A 7 -11.38 7.33 8.70
C VAL A 7 -11.79 8.61 7.97
N LYS A 8 -11.23 9.75 8.38
CA LYS A 8 -11.49 11.05 7.74
C LYS A 8 -10.66 11.27 6.47
N GLU A 9 -9.49 10.65 6.42
CA GLU A 9 -8.57 10.76 5.29
C GLU A 9 -9.15 10.08 4.05
N HIS A 10 -8.71 10.54 2.88
CA HIS A 10 -9.05 9.89 1.62
C HIS A 10 -8.35 8.53 1.55
N VAL A 11 -9.06 7.49 1.14
CA VAL A 11 -8.54 6.12 1.01
C VAL A 11 -8.95 5.56 -0.35
N HIS A 12 -7.98 5.20 -1.17
CA HIS A 12 -8.24 4.74 -2.54
C HIS A 12 -7.09 3.85 -3.07
N GLY A 13 -7.27 3.30 -4.29
CA GLY A 13 -6.27 2.47 -4.99
C GLY A 13 -5.84 1.21 -4.23
N SER A 14 -6.78 0.38 -3.79
CA SER A 14 -6.44 -0.82 -3.03
C SER A 14 -5.87 -1.96 -3.88
N ALA A 15 -4.98 -2.74 -3.28
CA ALA A 15 -4.44 -3.99 -3.79
C ALA A 15 -4.44 -5.06 -2.68
N ILE A 16 -4.51 -6.33 -3.05
CA ILE A 16 -4.42 -7.46 -2.12
C ILE A 16 -3.64 -8.61 -2.76
N VAL A 17 -2.85 -9.31 -1.95
CA VAL A 17 -2.10 -10.50 -2.38
C VAL A 17 -2.18 -11.58 -1.31
N GLU A 18 -2.22 -12.85 -1.74
CA GLU A 18 -2.01 -14.01 -0.86
C GLU A 18 -0.51 -14.29 -0.74
N LEU A 19 -0.01 -14.40 0.49
CA LEU A 19 1.39 -14.68 0.79
C LEU A 19 1.65 -16.19 0.80
N PRO A 20 2.91 -16.64 0.60
CA PRO A 20 3.24 -18.07 0.60
C PRO A 20 2.86 -18.85 1.87
N ASN A 21 2.70 -18.15 2.99
CA ASN A 21 2.27 -18.75 4.25
C ASN A 21 0.73 -18.80 4.42
N GLY A 22 -0.04 -18.40 3.40
CA GLY A 22 -1.51 -18.37 3.39
C GLY A 22 -2.13 -17.11 3.99
N ASP A 23 -1.32 -16.14 4.42
CA ASP A 23 -1.83 -14.86 4.89
C ASP A 23 -2.31 -14.00 3.70
N LEU A 24 -3.27 -13.09 3.94
CA LEU A 24 -3.57 -12.03 2.99
C LEU A 24 -2.90 -10.73 3.43
N LEU A 25 -2.31 -10.02 2.48
CA LEU A 25 -1.77 -8.68 2.68
C LEU A 25 -2.50 -7.70 1.77
N ALA A 26 -3.13 -6.69 2.36
CA ALA A 26 -3.78 -5.60 1.65
C ALA A 26 -2.91 -4.34 1.71
N ALA A 27 -2.94 -3.56 0.64
CA ALA A 27 -2.35 -2.22 0.56
C ALA A 27 -3.35 -1.23 -0.04
N TRP A 28 -3.23 0.04 0.30
CA TRP A 28 -3.98 1.17 -0.28
C TRP A 28 -3.18 2.45 -0.08
N PHE A 29 -3.54 3.53 -0.76
CA PHE A 29 -3.00 4.84 -0.41
C PHE A 29 -3.98 5.64 0.45
N GLN A 30 -3.45 6.43 1.38
CA GLN A 30 -4.22 7.18 2.36
C GLN A 30 -3.57 8.52 2.68
N GLY A 31 -4.35 9.60 2.69
CA GLY A 31 -3.87 10.95 3.01
C GLY A 31 -4.92 12.04 2.76
N SER A 32 -4.48 13.31 2.71
CA SER A 32 -5.38 14.46 2.53
C SER A 32 -5.84 14.71 1.08
N GLY A 33 -5.19 14.08 0.09
CA GLY A 33 -5.62 14.11 -1.31
C GLY A 33 -4.57 13.56 -2.28
N GLU A 34 -5.02 12.98 -3.40
CA GLU A 34 -4.19 12.01 -4.16
C GLU A 34 -2.86 12.56 -4.70
N ARG A 35 -2.84 13.78 -5.26
CA ARG A 35 -1.65 14.33 -5.95
C ARG A 35 -1.20 15.71 -5.51
N TRP A 36 -1.99 16.40 -4.71
CA TRP A 36 -1.74 17.79 -4.30
C TRP A 36 -1.44 17.91 -2.80
N ALA A 37 -1.44 16.78 -2.09
CA ALA A 37 -1.10 16.71 -0.68
C ALA A 37 0.19 15.91 -0.51
N ASP A 38 1.04 16.37 0.39
CA ASP A 38 2.36 15.79 0.64
C ASP A 38 2.35 14.74 1.76
N ASP A 39 1.14 14.30 2.17
CA ASP A 39 0.89 13.40 3.31
C ASP A 39 0.26 12.06 2.89
N VAL A 40 0.31 11.71 1.59
CA VAL A 40 -0.27 10.45 1.09
C VAL A 40 0.73 9.32 1.18
N LEU A 41 0.38 8.31 1.98
CA LEU A 41 1.22 7.16 2.27
C LEU A 41 0.64 5.89 1.66
N ILE A 42 1.51 4.92 1.35
CA ILE A 42 1.05 3.54 1.12
C ILE A 42 0.87 2.88 2.48
N MET A 43 -0.37 2.57 2.80
CA MET A 43 -0.78 1.85 4.00
C MET A 43 -1.03 0.39 3.69
N GLY A 44 -0.97 -0.47 4.70
CA GLY A 44 -1.32 -1.87 4.56
C GLY A 44 -1.80 -2.52 5.86
N ALA A 45 -2.40 -3.69 5.73
CA ALA A 45 -2.83 -4.53 6.83
C ALA A 45 -2.73 -6.01 6.44
N ARG A 46 -2.49 -6.87 7.43
CA ARG A 46 -2.30 -8.31 7.23
C ARG A 46 -3.42 -9.10 7.90
N LEU A 47 -4.01 -10.05 7.16
CA LEU A 47 -4.89 -11.08 7.70
C LEU A 47 -4.08 -12.37 7.79
N GLN A 48 -3.77 -12.79 9.01
CA GLN A 48 -3.09 -14.07 9.22
C GLN A 48 -4.00 -15.24 8.84
N ALA A 49 -3.44 -16.28 8.21
CA ALA A 49 -4.13 -17.48 7.82
C ALA A 49 -4.90 -18.09 9.00
N GLY A 50 -6.16 -18.43 8.76
CA GLY A 50 -7.05 -18.98 9.80
C GLY A 50 -7.48 -17.99 10.88
N LYS A 51 -7.05 -16.71 10.82
CA LYS A 51 -7.61 -15.65 11.67
C LYS A 51 -8.79 -14.99 10.96
N GLY A 52 -9.75 -14.50 11.76
CA GLY A 52 -10.94 -13.79 11.27
C GLY A 52 -10.87 -12.28 11.50
N LYS A 53 -9.67 -11.69 11.64
CA LYS A 53 -9.47 -10.25 11.86
C LYS A 53 -8.15 -9.77 11.24
N TRP A 54 -8.21 -8.63 10.57
CA TRP A 54 -7.02 -7.93 10.06
C TRP A 54 -6.20 -7.35 11.21
N SER A 55 -4.89 -7.21 10.98
CA SER A 55 -4.01 -6.42 11.84
C SER A 55 -4.43 -4.95 11.86
N LYS A 56 -3.87 -4.19 12.81
CA LYS A 56 -3.91 -2.73 12.70
C LYS A 56 -3.23 -2.31 11.39
N PRO A 57 -3.73 -1.27 10.70
CA PRO A 57 -3.02 -0.68 9.57
C PRO A 57 -1.61 -0.21 9.95
N PHE A 58 -0.69 -0.29 9.00
CA PHE A 58 0.69 0.15 9.13
C PHE A 58 1.21 0.76 7.82
N VAL A 59 2.25 1.59 7.90
CA VAL A 59 2.87 2.20 6.72
C VAL A 59 3.72 1.15 6.00
N MET A 60 3.48 0.97 4.70
CA MET A 60 4.27 0.11 3.81
C MET A 60 5.31 0.92 3.02
N ALA A 61 4.99 2.15 2.63
CA ALA A 61 5.90 3.09 1.98
C ALA A 61 5.51 4.54 2.23
N ASP A 62 6.53 5.40 2.27
CA ASP A 62 6.46 6.85 2.48
C ASP A 62 7.73 7.48 1.88
N VAL A 63 7.56 8.26 0.82
CA VAL A 63 8.56 9.19 0.31
C VAL A 63 8.29 10.56 0.93
N PRO A 64 9.15 11.03 1.85
CA PRO A 64 8.86 12.24 2.62
C PRO A 64 8.60 13.45 1.73
N GLY A 65 7.45 14.10 1.95
CA GLY A 65 7.07 15.33 1.25
C GLY A 65 6.51 15.11 -0.15
N PHE A 66 6.13 13.89 -0.53
CA PHE A 66 5.50 13.60 -1.81
C PHE A 66 4.35 12.59 -1.65
N PRO A 67 3.29 12.68 -2.47
CA PRO A 67 2.22 11.68 -2.45
C PRO A 67 2.67 10.37 -3.09
N ASP A 68 2.58 9.27 -2.35
CA ASP A 68 2.75 7.91 -2.85
C ASP A 68 1.38 7.25 -3.09
N ILE A 69 1.14 6.77 -4.33
CA ILE A 69 -0.18 6.22 -4.70
C ILE A 69 -0.09 4.95 -5.55
N ASN A 70 -1.28 4.37 -5.77
CA ASN A 70 -1.54 3.19 -6.61
C ASN A 70 -0.57 2.03 -6.36
N PRO A 71 -0.59 1.46 -5.14
CA PRO A 71 0.21 0.29 -4.83
C PRO A 71 -0.22 -0.92 -5.66
N ILE A 72 0.76 -1.75 -6.01
CA ILE A 72 0.62 -3.05 -6.64
C ILE A 72 1.38 -4.05 -5.76
N LEU A 73 0.72 -5.16 -5.44
CA LEU A 73 1.31 -6.27 -4.71
C LEU A 73 1.29 -7.53 -5.56
N PHE A 74 2.40 -8.26 -5.59
CA PHE A 74 2.43 -9.60 -6.18
C PHE A 74 3.56 -10.44 -5.57
N ILE A 75 3.41 -11.77 -5.67
CA ILE A 75 4.47 -12.73 -5.34
C ILE A 75 5.14 -13.16 -6.65
N ASP A 76 6.46 -13.09 -6.70
CA ASP A 76 7.22 -13.55 -7.85
C ASP A 76 7.51 -15.08 -7.80
N PRO A 77 8.07 -15.68 -8.87
CA PRO A 77 8.37 -17.11 -8.88
C PRO A 77 9.47 -17.55 -7.88
N GLN A 78 10.13 -16.62 -7.20
CA GLN A 78 11.08 -16.91 -6.11
C GLN A 78 10.42 -16.77 -4.72
N ASN A 79 9.09 -16.67 -4.65
CA ASN A 79 8.31 -16.44 -3.44
C ASN A 79 8.67 -15.14 -2.70
N ARG A 80 9.11 -14.11 -3.43
CA ARG A 80 9.38 -12.80 -2.86
C ARG A 80 8.17 -11.91 -3.02
N LEU A 81 7.85 -11.15 -1.99
CA LEU A 81 6.79 -10.14 -2.03
C LEU A 81 7.31 -8.88 -2.71
N TRP A 82 6.64 -8.46 -3.78
CA TRP A 82 6.85 -7.18 -4.43
C TRP A 82 5.79 -6.19 -4.00
N LEU A 83 6.22 -5.01 -3.59
CA LEU A 83 5.42 -3.79 -3.55
C LEU A 83 5.96 -2.85 -4.61
N MET A 84 5.11 -2.44 -5.55
CA MET A 84 5.39 -1.36 -6.49
C MET A 84 4.37 -0.25 -6.29
N TRP A 85 4.77 1.00 -6.47
CA TRP A 85 3.89 2.17 -6.41
C TRP A 85 4.54 3.29 -7.20
N TYR A 86 3.88 4.43 -7.33
CA TYR A 86 4.55 5.60 -7.87
C TYR A 86 4.37 6.83 -6.99
N THR A 87 5.44 7.61 -6.90
CA THR A 87 5.50 8.89 -6.20
C THR A 87 5.19 9.99 -7.20
N VAL A 88 4.18 10.81 -6.93
CA VAL A 88 3.79 11.92 -7.79
C VAL A 88 4.71 13.11 -7.55
N ILE A 89 5.26 13.69 -8.63
CA ILE A 89 6.19 14.82 -8.56
C ILE A 89 5.53 16.06 -9.14
N ALA A 90 5.75 17.24 -8.56
CA ALA A 90 5.20 18.50 -9.07
C ALA A 90 3.68 18.49 -9.29
N ASN A 91 2.96 17.67 -8.50
CA ASN A 91 1.52 17.48 -8.55
C ASN A 91 0.99 17.07 -9.93
N GLN A 92 1.80 16.44 -10.77
CA GLN A 92 1.48 16.00 -12.13
C GLN A 92 1.60 14.48 -12.25
N TRP A 93 0.68 13.83 -12.97
CA TRP A 93 0.68 12.37 -13.05
C TRP A 93 1.81 11.87 -13.95
N GLU A 94 2.04 12.58 -15.04
CA GLU A 94 3.04 12.30 -16.07
C GLU A 94 4.49 12.39 -15.57
N THR A 95 4.72 13.07 -14.46
CA THR A 95 6.04 13.22 -13.81
C THR A 95 6.29 12.18 -12.72
N SER A 96 5.35 11.24 -12.52
CA SER A 96 5.44 10.26 -11.44
C SER A 96 6.65 9.35 -11.60
N LEU A 97 7.31 9.05 -10.47
CA LEU A 97 8.44 8.15 -10.42
C LEU A 97 8.02 6.80 -9.87
N LEU A 98 8.21 5.74 -10.65
CA LEU A 98 7.97 4.37 -10.21
C LEU A 98 8.95 4.00 -9.08
N LYS A 99 8.42 3.40 -8.03
CA LYS A 99 9.14 2.90 -6.87
C LYS A 99 8.82 1.43 -6.64
N TYR A 100 9.72 0.73 -5.97
CA TYR A 100 9.47 -0.63 -5.55
C TYR A 100 10.21 -0.99 -4.25
N ARG A 101 9.71 -2.01 -3.56
CA ARG A 101 10.34 -2.72 -2.44
C ARG A 101 10.13 -4.22 -2.64
N ILE A 102 11.08 -5.00 -2.16
CA ILE A 102 11.03 -6.46 -2.19
C ILE A 102 11.25 -6.95 -0.77
N SER A 103 10.39 -7.85 -0.29
CA SER A 103 10.58 -8.58 0.95
C SER A 103 10.77 -10.07 0.65
N THR A 104 11.64 -10.70 1.43
CA THR A 104 12.03 -12.11 1.31
C THR A 104 11.72 -12.91 2.57
N ASP A 105 11.00 -12.31 3.52
CA ASP A 105 10.79 -12.77 4.89
C ASP A 105 9.30 -12.82 5.29
#